data_AF-A0A369LUJ0-F1
#
_entry.id   AF-A0A369LUJ0-F1
#
_cell.length_a   1.000
_cell.length_b   1.000
_cell.length_c   1.000
_cell.angle_alpha   90.00
_cell.angle_beta   90.00
_cell.angle_gamma   90.00
#
_symmetry.space_group_name_H-M   'P 1'
#
loop_
_entity.id
_entity.type
_entity.pdbx_description
1 polymer ?
#
loop_
_entity_poly.entity_id
_entity_poly.type
_entity_poly.pdbx_seq_one_letter_code
_entity_poly.pdbx_strand_id
1 'polypeptide(L)'
;MPSKSTIVKIGAVAGLGTGIVCLVDGLLWDLVPVNKYQGMFWLSFMPLILFFMREPQERKYLGNMLVSFVAGLLWGLVALAAIVVLAPLGVVPLDIVIDLVICGLIVLVHKGLLGGTPFNAVACVFLGFAETLGCMTTSFPLAGQLVAPGTLNGLDLLVVFAWGAAVTFALSWLCDALIGKLVFKGKAPQDTPPAGGGNGPQ
;
A
#
# COMPACT_ATOMS: atom_id res chain seq x y z
N MET A 1 24.52 7.81 -2.38
CA MET A 1 23.26 8.41 -2.87
C MET A 1 23.19 8.25 -4.38
N PRO A 2 22.04 7.87 -4.96
CA PRO A 2 21.87 7.76 -6.42
C PRO A 2 22.05 9.12 -7.11
N SER A 3 22.50 9.13 -8.37
CA SER A 3 22.63 10.37 -9.14
C SER A 3 21.25 10.98 -9.46
N LYS A 4 21.15 12.31 -9.65
CA LYS A 4 19.89 12.96 -10.07
C LYS A 4 19.31 12.33 -11.36
N SER A 5 20.17 11.94 -12.30
CA SER A 5 19.76 11.23 -13.53
C SER A 5 19.18 9.85 -13.22
N THR A 6 19.73 9.13 -12.25
CA THR A 6 19.21 7.84 -11.79
C THR A 6 17.83 7.99 -11.14
N ILE A 7 17.63 9.01 -10.30
CA ILE A 7 16.34 9.30 -9.65
C ILE A 7 15.28 9.63 -10.71
N VAL A 8 15.60 10.46 -11.69
CA VAL A 8 14.68 10.80 -12.80
C VAL A 8 14.31 9.57 -13.63
N LYS A 9 15.28 8.69 -13.94
CA LYS A 9 15.01 7.43 -14.66
C LYS A 9 14.13 6.48 -13.84
N ILE A 10 14.37 6.36 -12.54
CA ILE A 10 13.53 5.56 -11.64
C ILE A 10 12.10 6.13 -11.60
N GLY A 11 11.96 7.44 -11.42
CA GLY A 11 10.65 8.11 -11.43
C GLY A 11 9.91 7.96 -12.76
N ALA A 12 10.63 8.08 -13.89
CA ALA A 12 10.06 7.87 -15.21
C ALA A 12 9.60 6.42 -15.43
N VAL A 13 10.41 5.42 -15.04
CA VAL A 13 10.04 4.00 -15.19
C VAL A 13 8.91 3.62 -14.23
N ALA A 14 8.95 4.08 -12.98
CA ALA A 14 7.88 3.85 -12.01
C ALA A 14 6.57 4.53 -12.42
N GLY A 15 6.63 5.79 -12.87
CA GLY A 15 5.47 6.54 -13.33
C GLY A 15 4.86 5.95 -14.59
N LEU A 16 5.69 5.58 -15.57
CA LEU A 16 5.23 5.00 -16.84
C LEU A 16 4.75 3.56 -16.65
N GLY A 17 5.39 2.78 -15.77
CA GLY A 17 4.93 1.46 -15.35
C GLY A 17 3.58 1.52 -14.63
N THR A 18 3.44 2.45 -13.67
CA THR A 18 2.16 2.71 -12.99
C THR A 18 1.08 3.08 -14.00
N GLY A 19 1.35 4.02 -14.92
CA GLY A 19 0.40 4.41 -15.96
C GLY A 19 -0.02 3.28 -16.90
N ILE A 20 0.92 2.42 -17.32
CA ILE A 20 0.62 1.25 -18.15
C ILE A 20 -0.25 0.26 -17.39
N VAL A 21 0.02 0.04 -16.11
CA VAL A 21 -0.82 -0.82 -15.29
C VAL A 21 -2.20 -0.21 -15.08
N CYS A 22 -2.32 1.08 -14.83
CA CYS A 22 -3.62 1.74 -14.76
C CYS A 22 -4.40 1.57 -16.06
N LEU A 23 -3.72 1.65 -17.21
CA LEU A 23 -4.32 1.43 -18.51
C LEU A 23 -4.73 -0.03 -18.71
N VAL A 24 -3.86 -0.99 -18.40
CA VAL A 24 -4.14 -2.43 -18.54
C VAL A 24 -5.27 -2.85 -17.61
N ASP A 25 -5.23 -2.42 -16.35
CA ASP A 25 -6.25 -2.76 -15.35
C ASP A 25 -7.59 -2.08 -15.72
N GLY A 26 -7.55 -0.84 -16.22
CA GLY A 26 -8.71 -0.16 -16.78
C GLY A 26 -9.26 -0.80 -18.06
N LEU A 27 -8.42 -1.42 -18.90
CA LEU A 27 -8.84 -2.11 -20.13
C LEU A 27 -9.32 -3.55 -19.89
N LEU A 28 -8.71 -4.26 -18.93
CA LEU A 28 -9.15 -5.58 -18.48
C LEU A 28 -10.45 -5.48 -17.66
N TRP A 29 -10.81 -4.28 -17.21
CA TRP A 29 -11.96 -4.01 -16.34
C TRP A 29 -13.30 -4.54 -16.87
N ASP A 30 -13.55 -4.43 -18.17
CA ASP A 30 -14.79 -4.91 -18.80
C ASP A 30 -14.84 -6.44 -18.95
N LEU A 31 -13.71 -7.12 -18.74
CA LEU A 31 -13.52 -8.54 -19.01
C LEU A 31 -13.43 -9.40 -17.74
N VAL A 32 -13.29 -8.79 -16.56
CA VAL A 32 -13.07 -9.51 -15.29
C VAL A 32 -14.33 -9.44 -14.41
N PRO A 33 -14.76 -10.55 -13.76
CA PRO A 33 -15.93 -10.59 -12.87
C PRO A 33 -15.85 -9.69 -11.61
N VAL A 34 -14.80 -8.89 -11.46
CA VAL A 34 -14.54 -7.95 -10.37
C VAL A 34 -15.15 -6.55 -10.66
N ASN A 35 -15.82 -6.38 -11.81
CA ASN A 35 -16.43 -5.14 -12.31
C ASN A 35 -17.30 -4.39 -11.27
N LYS A 36 -17.86 -5.08 -10.25
CA LYS A 36 -18.60 -4.40 -9.17
C LYS A 36 -17.82 -3.24 -8.53
N TYR A 37 -16.50 -3.31 -8.40
CA TYR A 37 -15.70 -2.31 -7.70
C TYR A 37 -15.23 -1.11 -8.56
N GLN A 38 -15.85 -0.85 -9.72
CA GLN A 38 -15.39 0.18 -10.68
C GLN A 38 -15.23 1.57 -10.06
N GLY A 39 -16.15 1.98 -9.18
CA GLY A 39 -16.06 3.26 -8.48
C GLY A 39 -14.97 3.32 -7.39
N MET A 40 -14.35 2.19 -7.06
CA MET A 40 -13.32 2.05 -6.01
C MET A 40 -11.96 1.68 -6.57
N PHE A 41 -11.82 1.55 -7.89
CA PHE A 41 -10.56 1.19 -8.53
C PHE A 41 -9.40 2.09 -8.08
N TRP A 42 -9.66 3.38 -7.88
CA TRP A 42 -8.65 4.34 -7.45
C TRP A 42 -8.04 4.01 -6.08
N LEU A 43 -8.74 3.29 -5.20
CA LEU A 43 -8.22 2.84 -3.90
C LEU A 43 -7.11 1.79 -4.07
N SER A 44 -7.15 1.00 -5.14
CA SER A 44 -6.09 0.03 -5.47
C SER A 44 -4.74 0.71 -5.79
N PHE A 45 -4.73 2.02 -6.07
CA PHE A 45 -3.50 2.79 -6.29
C PHE A 45 -2.79 3.21 -5.00
N MET A 46 -3.46 3.17 -3.85
CA MET A 46 -2.87 3.56 -2.57
C MET A 46 -1.65 2.68 -2.18
N PRO A 47 -1.70 1.33 -2.29
CA PRO A 47 -0.51 0.50 -2.13
C PRO A 47 0.64 0.90 -3.06
N LEU A 48 0.33 1.21 -4.32
CA LEU A 48 1.31 1.65 -5.32
C LEU A 48 2.02 2.93 -4.87
N ILE A 49 1.26 3.96 -4.55
CA ILE A 49 1.79 5.26 -4.10
C ILE A 49 2.62 5.07 -2.82
N LEU A 50 2.09 4.37 -1.82
CA LEU A 50 2.76 4.18 -0.54
C LEU A 50 4.06 3.35 -0.66
N PHE A 51 4.08 2.38 -1.58
CA PHE A 51 5.29 1.60 -1.86
C PHE A 51 6.34 2.44 -2.58
N PHE A 52 5.96 3.18 -3.63
CA PHE A 52 6.89 3.99 -4.41
C PHE A 52 7.41 5.23 -3.66
N MET A 53 6.61 5.79 -2.74
CA MET A 53 7.02 6.89 -1.87
C MET A 53 7.99 6.48 -0.76
N ARG A 54 8.14 5.18 -0.47
CA ARG A 54 9.04 4.72 0.58
C ARG A 54 10.44 4.46 0.03
N GLU A 55 11.44 5.00 0.73
CA GLU A 55 12.85 4.63 0.55
C GLU A 55 13.26 3.68 1.68
N PRO A 56 13.98 2.56 1.42
CA PRO A 56 14.15 1.77 0.20
C PRO A 56 12.98 0.78 -0.07
N GLN A 57 12.75 0.44 -1.34
CA GLN A 57 11.67 -0.44 -1.82
C GLN A 57 11.96 -1.93 -1.59
N GLU A 58 12.02 -2.34 -0.34
CA GLU A 58 12.19 -3.76 -0.01
C GLU A 58 10.88 -4.52 -0.21
N ARG A 59 10.88 -5.61 -0.98
CA ARG A 59 9.67 -6.38 -1.29
C ARG A 59 8.94 -6.92 -0.06
N LYS A 60 9.68 -7.21 1.03
CA LYS A 60 9.09 -7.60 2.33
C LYS A 60 8.14 -6.54 2.87
N TYR A 61 8.34 -5.27 2.50
CA TYR A 61 7.48 -4.17 2.89
C TYR A 61 6.07 -4.29 2.31
N LEU A 62 5.89 -4.89 1.12
CA LEU A 62 4.55 -5.10 0.54
C LEU A 62 3.70 -6.02 1.42
N GLY A 63 4.30 -7.08 1.99
CA GLY A 63 3.63 -7.92 2.98
C GLY A 63 3.29 -7.16 4.25
N ASN A 64 4.23 -6.35 4.76
CA ASN A 64 4.00 -5.49 5.93
C ASN A 64 2.86 -4.48 5.68
N MET A 65 2.75 -3.93 4.47
CA MET A 65 1.68 -3.00 4.10
C MET A 65 0.31 -3.69 4.17
N LEU A 66 0.19 -4.90 3.63
CA LEU A 66 -1.06 -5.67 3.68
C LEU A 66 -1.46 -6.01 5.13
N VAL A 67 -0.52 -6.50 5.92
CA VAL A 67 -0.76 -6.87 7.33
C VAL A 67 -1.10 -5.64 8.17
N SER A 68 -0.41 -4.53 7.94
CA SER A 68 -0.69 -3.25 8.60
C SER A 68 -2.04 -2.67 8.17
N PHE A 69 -2.43 -2.83 6.90
CA PHE A 69 -3.75 -2.44 6.40
C PHE A 69 -4.87 -3.21 7.10
N VAL A 70 -4.72 -4.53 7.23
CA VAL A 70 -5.68 -5.38 7.98
C VAL A 70 -5.79 -4.91 9.44
N ALA A 71 -4.67 -4.58 10.08
CA ALA A 71 -4.71 -4.00 11.43
C ALA A 71 -5.45 -2.66 11.45
N GLY A 72 -5.29 -1.84 10.41
CA GLY A 72 -6.07 -0.62 10.19
C GLY A 72 -7.57 -0.87 10.13
N LEU A 73 -8.00 -1.90 9.39
CA LEU A 73 -9.42 -2.28 9.32
C LEU A 73 -9.98 -2.59 10.72
N LEU A 74 -9.21 -3.32 11.54
CA LEU A 74 -9.59 -3.65 12.91
C LEU A 74 -9.69 -2.39 13.79
N TRP A 75 -8.76 -1.44 13.66
CA TRP A 75 -8.87 -0.14 14.34
C TRP A 75 -10.10 0.64 13.91
N GLY A 76 -10.49 0.54 12.64
CA GLY A 76 -11.73 1.12 12.14
C GLY A 76 -12.97 0.53 12.81
N LEU A 77 -13.01 -0.78 13.04
CA LEU A 77 -14.08 -1.43 13.80
C LEU A 77 -14.13 -0.95 15.26
N VAL A 78 -12.97 -0.74 15.88
CA VAL A 78 -12.88 -0.15 17.23
C VAL A 78 -13.47 1.26 17.24
N ALA A 79 -13.18 2.08 16.24
CA ALA A 79 -13.77 3.41 16.10
C ALA A 79 -15.28 3.38 15.84
N LEU A 80 -15.78 2.46 15.02
CA LEU A 80 -17.23 2.28 14.84
C LEU A 80 -17.92 1.88 16.14
N ALA A 81 -17.32 0.99 16.93
CA ALA A 81 -17.84 0.65 18.25
C ALA A 81 -17.85 1.87 19.18
N ALA A 82 -16.80 2.68 19.17
CA ALA A 82 -16.75 3.93 19.91
C ALA A 82 -17.83 4.92 19.46
N ILE A 83 -18.08 5.06 18.15
CA ILE A 83 -19.16 5.88 17.60
C ILE A 83 -20.52 5.43 18.15
N VAL A 84 -20.82 4.14 18.09
CA VAL A 84 -22.10 3.61 18.58
C VAL A 84 -22.29 3.87 20.08
N VAL A 85 -21.24 3.69 20.87
CA VAL A 85 -21.31 3.86 22.34
C VAL A 85 -21.37 5.34 22.75
N LEU A 86 -20.65 6.22 22.04
CA LEU A 86 -20.46 7.60 22.43
C LEU A 86 -21.37 8.59 21.68
N ALA A 87 -22.07 8.16 20.63
CA ALA A 87 -23.02 9.00 19.89
C ALA A 87 -24.00 9.79 20.79
N PRO A 88 -24.55 9.24 21.90
CA PRO A 88 -25.44 10.00 22.79
C PRO A 88 -24.77 11.20 23.48
N LEU A 89 -23.44 11.23 23.57
CA LEU A 89 -22.68 12.31 24.21
C LEU A 89 -22.46 13.52 23.28
N GLY A 90 -22.85 13.40 22.01
CA GLY A 90 -22.70 14.44 21.00
C GLY A 90 -21.40 14.34 20.19
N VAL A 91 -21.27 15.23 19.20
CA VAL A 91 -20.21 15.18 18.18
C VAL A 91 -18.83 15.54 18.77
N VAL A 92 -18.76 16.51 19.69
CA VAL A 92 -17.48 16.98 20.23
C VAL A 92 -16.71 15.90 21.01
N PRO A 93 -17.33 15.16 21.97
CA PRO A 93 -16.64 14.05 22.62
C PRO A 93 -16.26 12.93 21.67
N LEU A 94 -17.07 12.72 20.61
CA LEU A 94 -16.81 11.70 19.61
C LEU A 94 -15.55 12.03 18.80
N ASP A 95 -15.44 13.25 18.28
CA ASP A 95 -14.27 13.72 17.52
C ASP A 95 -12.99 13.62 18.36
N ILE A 96 -13.05 14.00 19.65
CA ILE A 96 -11.92 13.85 20.57
C ILE A 96 -11.49 12.38 20.68
N VAL A 97 -12.43 11.44 20.84
CA VAL A 97 -12.08 10.02 20.99
C VAL A 97 -11.53 9.45 19.69
N ILE A 98 -12.12 9.77 18.53
CA ILE A 98 -11.65 9.23 17.25
C ILE A 98 -10.31 9.87 16.85
N ASP A 99 -10.24 11.20 16.81
CA ASP A 99 -9.12 11.91 16.21
C ASP A 99 -7.92 12.04 17.14
N LEU A 100 -8.14 12.16 18.45
CA LEU A 100 -7.05 12.30 19.42
C LEU A 100 -6.69 10.95 20.03
N VAL A 101 -7.68 10.24 20.59
CA VAL A 101 -7.40 9.04 21.37
C VAL A 101 -7.07 7.86 20.45
N ILE A 102 -7.95 7.51 19.51
CA ILE A 102 -7.76 6.33 18.65
C ILE A 102 -6.59 6.55 17.69
N CYS A 103 -6.52 7.68 16.99
CA CYS A 103 -5.37 7.97 16.13
C CYS A 103 -4.05 8.07 16.92
N GLY A 104 -4.07 8.65 18.12
CA GLY A 104 -2.90 8.67 19.02
C GLY A 104 -2.45 7.25 19.42
N LEU A 105 -3.40 6.38 19.76
CA LEU A 105 -3.14 4.97 20.08
C LEU A 105 -2.59 4.20 18.87
N ILE A 106 -3.12 4.43 17.66
CA ILE A 106 -2.59 3.82 16.44
C ILE A 106 -1.10 4.15 16.29
N VAL A 107 -0.71 5.42 16.44
CA VAL A 107 0.70 5.82 16.36
C VAL A 107 1.52 5.18 17.46
N LEU A 108 1.05 5.21 18.71
CA LEU A 108 1.77 4.66 19.85
C LEU A 108 1.98 3.14 19.72
N VAL A 109 0.95 2.41 19.32
CA VAL A 109 1.01 0.96 19.13
C VAL A 109 1.86 0.60 17.92
N HIS A 110 1.58 1.17 16.75
CA HIS A 110 2.21 0.71 15.50
C HIS A 110 3.62 1.28 15.27
N LYS A 111 3.88 2.52 15.71
CA LYS A 111 5.20 3.14 15.61
C LYS A 111 6.05 2.91 16.85
N GLY A 112 5.45 3.01 18.03
CA GLY A 112 6.15 2.90 19.32
C GLY A 112 6.42 1.44 19.70
N LEU A 113 5.35 0.66 19.89
CA LEU A 113 5.47 -0.72 20.41
C LEU A 113 5.81 -1.75 19.33
N LEU A 114 5.23 -1.60 18.14
CA LEU A 114 5.34 -2.56 17.04
C LEU A 114 6.32 -2.13 15.94
N GLY A 115 7.15 -1.11 16.19
CA GLY A 115 8.05 -0.53 15.19
C GLY A 115 9.03 -1.52 14.54
N GLY A 116 9.40 -2.59 15.24
CA GLY A 116 10.25 -3.68 14.74
C GLY A 116 9.50 -4.83 14.05
N THR A 117 8.17 -4.76 13.94
CA THR A 117 7.32 -5.85 13.45
C THR A 117 6.74 -5.53 12.06
N PRO A 118 6.10 -6.51 11.39
CA PRO A 118 5.37 -6.27 10.13
C PRO A 118 4.22 -5.27 10.22
N PHE A 119 3.77 -4.92 11.43
CA PHE A 119 2.67 -3.99 11.67
C PHE A 119 3.11 -2.51 11.69
N ASN A 120 4.34 -2.20 11.29
CA ASN A 120 4.93 -0.86 11.41
C ASN A 120 4.63 0.08 10.22
N ALA A 121 3.87 -0.36 9.22
CA ALA A 121 3.48 0.50 8.10
C ALA A 121 2.29 1.38 8.52
N VAL A 122 2.56 2.34 9.40
CA VAL A 122 1.55 3.21 10.04
C VAL A 122 0.62 3.89 9.02
N ALA A 123 1.14 4.30 7.86
CA ALA A 123 0.32 4.86 6.79
C ALA A 123 -0.74 3.88 6.26
N CYS A 124 -0.40 2.58 6.15
CA CYS A 124 -1.35 1.54 5.78
C CYS A 124 -2.35 1.25 6.89
N VAL A 125 -1.95 1.35 8.16
CA VAL A 125 -2.87 1.26 9.30
C VAL A 125 -3.89 2.38 9.25
N PHE A 126 -3.45 3.63 9.06
CA PHE A 126 -4.36 4.77 8.91
C PHE A 126 -5.25 4.67 7.67
N LEU A 127 -4.73 4.12 6.58
CA LEU A 127 -5.51 3.87 5.38
C LEU A 127 -6.65 2.88 5.66
N GLY A 128 -6.36 1.70 6.24
CA GLY A 128 -7.41 0.73 6.58
C GLY A 128 -8.40 1.27 7.62
N PHE A 129 -7.92 2.08 8.57
CA PHE A 129 -8.76 2.77 9.55
C PHE A 129 -9.74 3.75 8.87
N ALA A 130 -9.21 4.65 8.04
CA ALA A 130 -10.00 5.64 7.32
C ALA A 130 -10.97 4.99 6.34
N GLU A 131 -10.57 3.89 5.69
CA GLU A 131 -11.40 3.18 4.72
C GLU A 131 -12.57 2.48 5.41
N THR A 132 -12.34 1.89 6.58
CA THR A 132 -13.42 1.30 7.38
C THR A 132 -14.44 2.35 7.79
N LEU A 133 -14.00 3.51 8.27
CA LEU A 133 -14.91 4.62 8.59
C LEU A 133 -15.62 5.12 7.33
N GLY A 134 -14.88 5.36 6.24
CA GLY A 134 -15.42 5.83 4.97
C GLY A 134 -16.52 4.91 4.43
N CYS A 135 -16.26 3.62 4.29
CA CYS A 135 -17.21 2.68 3.69
C CYS A 135 -18.39 2.33 4.58
N MET A 136 -18.23 2.40 5.90
CA MET A 136 -19.29 2.08 6.86
C MET A 136 -20.16 3.30 7.21
N THR A 137 -19.65 4.53 7.00
CA THR A 137 -20.36 5.77 7.37
C THR A 137 -20.75 6.64 6.18
N THR A 138 -20.20 6.41 4.99
CA THR A 138 -20.48 7.21 3.79
C THR A 138 -20.92 6.37 2.60
N SER A 139 -21.69 6.97 1.69
CA SER A 139 -22.15 6.33 0.45
C SER A 139 -21.02 6.24 -0.56
N PHE A 140 -20.96 5.15 -1.33
CA PHE A 140 -19.86 4.89 -2.28
C PHE A 140 -20.35 4.49 -3.68
N PRO A 141 -19.62 4.86 -4.75
CA PRO A 141 -19.95 4.39 -6.09
C PRO A 141 -19.57 2.90 -6.27
N LEU A 142 -20.55 2.07 -6.63
CA LEU A 142 -20.40 0.65 -6.95
C LEU A 142 -21.21 0.32 -8.21
N ALA A 143 -20.58 -0.31 -9.22
CA ALA A 143 -21.22 -0.66 -10.50
C ALA A 143 -22.03 0.50 -11.15
N GLY A 144 -21.50 1.73 -11.11
CA GLY A 144 -22.17 2.92 -11.66
C GLY A 144 -23.34 3.47 -10.84
N GLN A 145 -23.60 2.91 -9.65
CA GLN A 145 -24.63 3.37 -8.73
C GLN A 145 -24.02 3.83 -7.41
N LEU A 146 -24.65 4.80 -6.75
CA LEU A 146 -24.26 5.20 -5.40
C LEU A 146 -24.94 4.26 -4.38
N VAL A 147 -24.16 3.41 -3.71
CA VAL A 147 -24.67 2.51 -2.66
C VAL A 147 -24.66 3.19 -1.29
N ALA A 148 -25.60 2.79 -0.44
CA ALA A 148 -25.75 3.34 0.90
C ALA A 148 -24.58 2.96 1.82
N PRO A 149 -24.33 3.72 2.91
CA PRO A 149 -23.32 3.39 3.91
C PRO A 149 -23.51 1.96 4.45
N GLY A 150 -22.40 1.25 4.70
CA GLY A 150 -22.43 -0.11 5.26
C GLY A 150 -22.79 -1.21 4.27
N THR A 151 -23.04 -0.89 2.99
CA THR A 151 -23.22 -1.89 1.93
C THR A 151 -21.91 -2.64 1.64
N LEU A 152 -20.78 -1.94 1.76
CA LEU A 152 -19.44 -2.51 1.61
C LEU A 152 -18.93 -3.00 2.96
N ASN A 153 -18.41 -4.22 3.00
CA ASN A 153 -17.79 -4.77 4.20
C ASN A 153 -16.26 -4.76 4.09
N GLY A 154 -15.58 -5.03 5.21
CA GLY A 154 -14.11 -5.05 5.25
C GLY A 154 -13.45 -6.06 4.31
N LEU A 155 -14.17 -7.10 3.87
CA LEU A 155 -13.64 -8.06 2.89
C LEU A 155 -13.62 -7.47 1.47
N ASP A 156 -14.63 -6.70 1.08
CA ASP A 156 -14.65 -6.02 -0.23
C ASP A 156 -13.42 -5.10 -0.37
N LEU A 157 -13.09 -4.37 0.70
CA LEU A 157 -11.96 -3.45 0.77
C LEU A 157 -10.61 -4.17 0.83
N LEU A 158 -10.54 -5.27 1.58
CA LEU A 158 -9.36 -6.14 1.59
C LEU A 158 -9.06 -6.65 0.18
N VAL A 159 -10.09 -7.03 -0.60
CA VAL A 159 -9.93 -7.48 -1.98
C VAL A 159 -9.38 -6.36 -2.86
N VAL A 160 -9.92 -5.14 -2.77
CA VAL A 160 -9.46 -3.98 -3.57
C VAL A 160 -8.01 -3.62 -3.22
N PHE A 161 -7.67 -3.55 -1.93
CA PHE A 161 -6.32 -3.23 -1.48
C PHE A 161 -5.33 -4.35 -1.83
N ALA A 162 -5.71 -5.61 -1.64
CA ALA A 162 -4.87 -6.77 -1.98
C ALA A 162 -4.59 -6.84 -3.49
N TRP A 163 -5.58 -6.52 -4.33
CA TRP A 163 -5.39 -6.38 -5.77
C TRP A 163 -4.35 -5.31 -6.08
N GLY A 164 -4.52 -4.10 -5.53
CA GLY A 164 -3.55 -3.03 -5.68
C GLY A 164 -2.14 -3.41 -5.22
N ALA A 165 -2.01 -4.12 -4.09
CA ALA A 165 -0.73 -4.62 -3.59
C ALA A 165 -0.12 -5.69 -4.52
N ALA A 166 -0.93 -6.60 -5.08
CA ALA A 166 -0.46 -7.61 -6.03
C ALA A 166 0.03 -6.97 -7.33
N VAL A 167 -0.69 -5.97 -7.83
CA VAL A 167 -0.30 -5.15 -8.97
C VAL A 167 0.99 -4.38 -8.67
N THR A 168 1.12 -3.80 -7.47
CA THR A 168 2.36 -3.14 -7.02
C THR A 168 3.53 -4.10 -7.01
N PHE A 169 3.31 -5.34 -6.55
CA PHE A 169 4.33 -6.39 -6.55
C PHE A 169 4.76 -6.73 -7.97
N ALA A 170 3.83 -6.94 -8.90
CA ALA A 170 4.12 -7.20 -10.30
C ALA A 170 4.90 -6.04 -10.96
N LEU A 171 4.55 -4.79 -10.65
CA LEU A 171 5.26 -3.62 -11.13
C LEU A 171 6.67 -3.48 -10.56
N SER A 172 6.87 -3.80 -9.28
CA SER A 172 8.20 -3.83 -8.69
C SER A 172 9.10 -4.81 -9.44
N TRP A 173 8.59 -6.00 -9.78
CA TRP A 173 9.32 -6.97 -10.61
C TRP A 173 9.64 -6.46 -12.01
N LEU A 174 8.66 -5.84 -12.68
CA LEU A 174 8.85 -5.27 -14.00
C LEU A 174 9.88 -4.12 -13.97
N CYS A 175 9.80 -3.25 -12.97
CA CYS A 175 10.74 -2.15 -12.77
C CYS A 175 12.15 -2.69 -12.51
N ASP A 176 12.33 -3.71 -11.67
CA ASP A 176 13.63 -4.33 -11.44
C ASP A 176 14.20 -4.95 -12.73
N ALA A 177 13.37 -5.64 -13.51
CA ALA A 177 13.78 -6.23 -14.78
C ALA A 177 14.15 -5.17 -15.83
N LEU A 178 13.41 -4.06 -15.90
CA LEU A 178 13.63 -2.98 -16.84
C LEU A 178 14.78 -2.07 -16.40
N ILE A 179 14.88 -1.68 -15.13
CA ILE A 179 15.98 -0.89 -14.57
C ILE A 179 17.28 -1.70 -14.61
N GLY A 180 17.24 -2.99 -14.26
CA GLY A 180 18.36 -3.91 -14.47
C GLY A 180 18.86 -3.90 -15.91
N LYS A 181 17.94 -3.99 -16.88
CA LYS A 181 18.27 -3.99 -18.31
C LYS A 181 18.57 -2.63 -18.93
N LEU A 182 18.10 -1.52 -18.38
CA LEU A 182 18.21 -0.17 -18.98
C LEU A 182 19.22 0.72 -18.25
N VAL A 183 19.44 0.50 -16.95
CA VAL A 183 20.36 1.29 -16.11
C VAL A 183 21.68 0.55 -15.88
N PHE A 184 21.68 -0.77 -15.72
CA PHE A 184 22.90 -1.56 -15.48
C PHE A 184 23.47 -2.25 -16.72
N LYS A 185 22.95 -1.96 -17.91
CA LYS A 185 23.41 -2.51 -19.21
C LYS A 185 24.87 -2.17 -19.60
N GLY A 186 25.69 -1.69 -18.67
CA GLY A 186 27.12 -1.43 -18.85
C GLY A 186 27.98 -1.72 -17.60
N LYS A 187 27.43 -2.26 -16.52
CA LYS A 187 28.22 -2.80 -15.42
C LYS A 187 27.65 -4.16 -15.05
N ALA A 188 28.27 -5.21 -15.58
CA ALA A 188 28.18 -6.53 -14.95
C ALA A 188 28.45 -6.37 -13.45
N PRO A 189 27.79 -7.13 -12.56
CA PRO A 189 28.36 -7.37 -11.25
C PRO A 189 29.74 -7.95 -11.53
N GLN A 190 30.81 -7.19 -11.26
CA GLN A 190 32.13 -7.77 -11.10
C GLN A 190 32.08 -8.59 -9.81
N ASP A 191 31.43 -9.74 -9.85
CA ASP A 191 31.85 -10.86 -9.05
C ASP A 191 33.23 -11.21 -9.60
N THR A 192 34.23 -10.59 -8.99
CA THR A 192 35.62 -10.96 -9.20
C THR A 192 35.87 -12.04 -8.14
N PRO A 193 35.78 -13.34 -8.46
CA PRO A 193 36.50 -14.30 -7.65
C PRO A 193 37.98 -14.05 -7.93
N PRO A 194 38.86 -13.82 -6.93
CA PRO A 194 40.27 -13.94 -7.21
C PRO A 194 40.57 -15.43 -7.43
N ALA A 195 40.51 -15.86 -8.68
CA ALA A 195 41.13 -17.09 -9.14
C ALA A 195 42.53 -16.73 -9.66
N GLY A 196 43.54 -17.17 -8.92
CA GLY A 196 44.95 -16.99 -9.27
C GLY A 196 45.85 -17.58 -8.20
N GLY A 197 45.87 -18.91 -8.10
CA GLY A 197 46.87 -19.62 -7.32
C GLY A 197 48.27 -19.54 -7.94
N GLY A 198 49.29 -19.84 -7.14
CA GLY A 198 50.63 -20.10 -7.63
C GLY A 198 51.74 -19.95 -6.58
N ASN A 199 52.08 -21.08 -5.94
CA ASN A 199 53.40 -21.53 -5.50
C ASN A 199 54.28 -20.66 -4.56
N GLY A 200 54.77 -21.29 -3.47
CA GLY A 200 55.79 -20.79 -2.52
C GLY A 200 57.18 -20.55 -3.15
N PRO A 201 58.27 -20.28 -2.38
CA PRO A 201 58.70 -21.09 -1.24
C PRO A 201 59.39 -20.35 -0.06
N GLN A 202 59.70 -21.15 0.98
CA GLN A 202 60.54 -20.93 2.17
C GLN A 202 59.92 -20.21 3.36
#